data_AF-A0A1S9M7Z7-F1
#
_entry.id   AF-A0A1S9M7Z7-F1
#
_cell.length_a   1.000
_cell.length_b   1.000
_cell.length_c   1.000
_cell.angle_alpha   90.00
_cell.angle_beta   90.00
_cell.angle_gamma   90.00
#
_symmetry.space_group_name_H-M   'P 1'
#
loop_
_entity.id
_entity.type
_entity.pdbx_description
1 polymer ?
#
loop_
_entity_poly.entity_id
_entity_poly.type
_entity_poly.pdbx_seq_one_letter_code
_entity_poly.pdbx_strand_id
1 'polypeptide(L)'
;MNASILRAPRRPKLVRPRIRKGIAGYAALLIAGIVLVAPGAGAASAAPTTTSPSPSPSATSSTSNDHAMGSTVRSHETAAPMRMSAQAVAPASVASGVPGMDVSSHQGNVDWPTAAANGAKFAYVKASEGTGYANPYFASQYAGSANAGLLHGAYHFALPDASSGADQANYFLQSGAAWTPDGKTLPALLDIEYNPYGSTCYGLSQGDMVNWISDFATTILSKTGRLPAIYTTTDWWTTCTGNAAGFGNHPLHISYFSTDAGPLPAGWPDYTLWQNSDTGVFPGDQDVFNGTLTQLTDFATNPGPIFSDISGDPFTSEINWLGSRGISTGWTASDGSRNFNPLTAVARDAMAAFMYRLMGSPAFTPPATSPFTDVATNNPFYKQITWLAINGISTGWTESDGSKTYRPYLAVNRDAMAAFMYRLAGSPAFTAPATSPFTDVATDNPFYKQITWLANSGISTGWTESDGSKTYRPYLAVNRDAMAAFMYRYNTNFGTMH
;
A
#
# COMPACT_ATOMS: atom_id res chain seq x y z
N MET A 1 60.55 38.44 20.25
CA MET A 1 59.50 38.65 21.26
C MET A 1 58.53 39.70 20.74
N ASN A 2 57.24 39.48 21.01
CA ASN A 2 56.05 40.29 20.71
C ASN A 2 55.48 40.32 19.28
N ALA A 3 54.38 39.55 19.15
CA ALA A 3 53.40 39.55 18.09
C ALA A 3 52.48 40.78 18.16
N SER A 4 51.98 41.22 17.01
CA SER A 4 50.84 42.14 16.92
C SER A 4 49.86 41.63 15.87
N ILE A 5 48.63 41.40 16.33
CA ILE A 5 47.50 40.79 15.63
C ILE A 5 46.73 41.88 14.87
N LEU A 6 46.56 41.72 13.56
CA LEU A 6 45.71 42.54 12.71
C LEU A 6 44.23 42.17 12.91
N ARG A 7 43.39 43.15 13.27
CA ARG A 7 41.92 43.04 13.32
C ARG A 7 41.28 43.67 12.08
N ALA A 8 40.33 42.95 11.50
CA ALA A 8 39.47 43.36 10.38
C ALA A 8 38.40 44.42 10.77
N PRO A 9 37.86 45.20 9.80
CA PRO A 9 36.95 46.30 10.06
C PRO A 9 35.50 45.86 10.36
N ARG A 10 34.82 46.63 11.23
CA ARG A 10 33.43 46.41 11.70
C ARG A 10 32.39 46.77 10.63
N ARG A 11 31.41 45.89 10.41
CA ARG A 11 30.16 46.17 9.65
C ARG A 11 29.14 46.95 10.51
N PRO A 12 28.32 47.83 9.90
CA PRO A 12 27.31 48.62 10.61
C PRO A 12 26.06 47.80 11.01
N LYS A 13 25.44 48.18 12.14
CA LYS A 13 24.23 47.59 12.71
C LYS A 13 22.98 48.04 11.93
N LEU A 14 22.15 47.10 11.46
CA LEU A 14 20.79 47.41 10.97
C LEU A 14 19.80 47.47 12.15
N VAL A 15 19.04 48.56 12.16
CA VAL A 15 17.98 48.94 13.10
C VAL A 15 16.66 48.28 12.67
N ARG A 16 15.93 47.67 13.61
CA ARG A 16 14.58 47.13 13.38
C ARG A 16 13.53 48.26 13.43
N PRO A 17 12.58 48.37 12.49
CA PRO A 17 11.49 49.32 12.60
C PRO A 17 10.34 48.77 13.46
N ARG A 18 9.90 49.58 14.42
CA ARG A 18 8.61 49.47 15.13
C ARG A 18 7.52 50.08 14.25
N ILE A 19 6.43 49.36 14.00
CA ILE A 19 5.20 49.94 13.45
C ILE A 19 4.04 49.68 14.42
N ARG A 20 3.21 50.72 14.55
CA ARG A 20 2.25 51.04 15.61
C ARG A 20 0.98 50.19 15.56
N LYS A 21 0.43 49.95 16.75
CA LYS A 21 -0.95 49.46 16.98
C LYS A 21 -1.96 50.53 16.56
N GLY A 22 -2.95 50.14 15.77
CA GLY A 22 -4.18 50.89 15.51
C GLY A 22 -5.38 50.03 15.87
N ILE A 23 -6.30 50.58 16.66
CA ILE A 23 -7.47 49.95 17.27
C ILE A 23 -8.71 50.28 16.42
N ALA A 24 -9.48 49.27 16.04
CA ALA A 24 -10.91 49.30 15.72
C ALA A 24 -11.38 47.83 15.84
N GLY A 25 -12.36 47.41 16.65
CA GLY A 25 -13.54 48.12 17.14
C GLY A 25 -14.79 47.47 16.54
N TYR A 26 -15.07 46.19 16.86
CA TYR A 26 -16.38 45.58 16.63
C TYR A 26 -16.79 44.76 17.85
N ALA A 27 -17.93 45.17 18.41
CA ALA A 27 -18.50 44.71 19.66
C ALA A 27 -19.27 43.40 19.49
N ALA A 28 -19.13 42.52 20.48
CA ALA A 28 -19.98 41.36 20.70
C ALA A 28 -21.31 41.80 21.32
N LEU A 29 -22.43 41.28 20.81
CA LEU A 29 -23.74 41.37 21.42
C LEU A 29 -24.21 39.94 21.72
N LEU A 30 -24.04 39.52 22.97
CA LEU A 30 -24.67 38.35 23.57
C LEU A 30 -26.02 38.80 24.13
N ILE A 31 -27.12 38.27 23.59
CA ILE A 31 -28.44 38.36 24.21
C ILE A 31 -28.72 37.02 24.90
N ALA A 32 -28.78 37.06 26.23
CA ALA A 32 -29.31 36.01 27.07
C ALA A 32 -30.84 36.15 27.13
N GLY A 33 -31.57 35.14 26.69
CA GLY A 33 -33.01 35.00 26.88
C GLY A 33 -33.28 33.90 27.90
N ILE A 34 -33.61 34.30 29.13
CA ILE A 34 -34.13 33.45 30.20
C ILE A 34 -35.64 33.28 29.95
N VAL A 35 -36.12 32.03 29.86
CA VAL A 35 -37.54 31.71 30.05
C VAL A 35 -37.66 30.76 31.24
N LEU A 36 -38.22 31.30 32.33
CA LEU A 36 -38.76 30.56 33.47
C LEU A 36 -40.13 30.00 33.10
N VAL A 37 -40.36 28.71 33.32
CA VAL A 37 -41.71 28.17 33.63
C VAL A 37 -41.57 27.17 34.78
N ALA A 38 -42.36 27.41 35.83
CA ALA A 38 -42.44 26.67 37.08
C ALA A 38 -43.37 25.41 36.96
N PRO A 39 -43.39 24.50 37.96
CA PRO A 39 -44.05 23.20 37.85
C PRO A 39 -45.51 23.25 38.33
N GLY A 40 -46.38 22.50 37.66
CA GLY A 40 -47.77 22.25 38.07
C GLY A 40 -48.06 20.75 38.11
N ALA A 41 -48.48 20.27 39.28
CA ALA A 41 -48.78 18.88 39.57
C ALA A 41 -50.26 18.52 39.34
N GLY A 42 -50.50 17.28 38.87
CA GLY A 42 -51.61 16.40 39.28
C GLY A 42 -52.96 16.52 38.56
N ALA A 43 -53.35 15.48 37.80
CA ALA A 43 -54.29 14.43 38.27
C ALA A 43 -54.67 13.43 37.15
N ALA A 44 -54.93 12.20 37.59
CA ALA A 44 -55.12 10.92 36.89
C ALA A 44 -56.27 10.82 35.87
N SER A 45 -56.17 9.85 34.95
CA SER A 45 -57.19 8.78 34.80
C SER A 45 -56.74 7.59 33.92
N ALA A 46 -56.96 6.39 34.49
CA ALA A 46 -57.28 5.09 33.90
C ALA A 46 -56.31 4.36 32.94
N ALA A 47 -55.80 3.21 33.43
CA ALA A 47 -55.32 2.10 32.61
C ALA A 47 -56.47 1.41 31.86
N PRO A 48 -56.17 0.73 30.73
CA PRO A 48 -56.47 -0.70 30.75
C PRO A 48 -55.40 -1.58 30.07
N THR A 49 -55.21 -2.74 30.69
CA THR A 49 -54.96 -4.08 30.12
C THR A 49 -53.88 -4.30 29.06
N THR A 50 -52.88 -5.07 29.50
CA THR A 50 -51.89 -5.84 28.74
C THR A 50 -52.52 -6.76 27.68
N THR A 51 -52.08 -6.61 26.44
CA THR A 51 -52.08 -7.68 25.43
C THR A 51 -50.75 -7.64 24.69
N SER A 52 -49.92 -8.66 24.89
CA SER A 52 -48.71 -8.90 24.11
C SER A 52 -49.06 -9.09 22.62
N PRO A 53 -48.33 -8.48 21.68
CA PRO A 53 -48.21 -9.02 20.34
C PRO A 53 -47.01 -9.97 20.29
N SER A 54 -47.26 -11.18 19.77
CA SER A 54 -46.28 -12.17 19.32
C SER A 54 -45.13 -11.56 18.52
N PRO A 55 -43.93 -12.18 18.53
CA PRO A 55 -42.84 -11.76 17.67
C PRO A 55 -43.25 -11.94 16.19
N SER A 56 -43.29 -10.84 15.44
CA SER A 56 -43.38 -10.90 13.99
C SER A 56 -42.08 -11.46 13.40
N PRO A 57 -42.17 -12.22 12.29
CA PRO A 57 -41.13 -13.11 11.83
C PRO A 57 -39.98 -12.37 11.15
N SER A 58 -38.77 -12.88 11.38
CA SER A 58 -37.62 -12.91 10.48
C SER A 58 -37.40 -11.67 9.60
N ALA A 59 -36.54 -10.77 10.07
CA ALA A 59 -35.72 -9.96 9.19
C ALA A 59 -34.67 -10.87 8.52
N THR A 60 -35.05 -11.54 7.45
CA THR A 60 -34.11 -12.07 6.46
C THR A 60 -33.55 -10.88 5.68
N SER A 61 -32.38 -10.39 6.07
CA SER A 61 -31.57 -9.48 5.25
C SER A 61 -30.12 -10.00 5.18
N SER A 62 -29.80 -10.58 4.02
CA SER A 62 -28.46 -10.79 3.43
C SER A 62 -27.36 -11.47 4.26
N THR A 63 -27.53 -12.74 4.61
CA THR A 63 -26.43 -13.64 5.01
C THR A 63 -25.57 -14.10 3.83
N SER A 64 -25.49 -13.37 2.71
CA SER A 64 -24.68 -13.82 1.57
C SER A 64 -23.19 -13.54 1.79
N ASN A 65 -22.83 -12.52 2.59
CA ASN A 65 -21.44 -12.11 2.75
C ASN A 65 -21.01 -12.08 4.22
N ASP A 66 -20.33 -13.14 4.68
CA ASP A 66 -19.74 -13.21 6.02
C ASP A 66 -18.64 -14.29 6.15
N HIS A 67 -17.56 -14.21 5.37
CA HIS A 67 -16.41 -15.13 5.47
C HIS A 67 -15.37 -14.67 6.49
N ALA A 68 -14.94 -15.56 7.37
CA ALA A 68 -13.79 -15.31 8.23
C ALA A 68 -12.48 -15.44 7.42
N MET A 69 -11.45 -14.73 7.85
CA MET A 69 -10.09 -14.96 7.39
C MET A 69 -9.73 -16.44 7.51
N GLY A 70 -9.13 -17.03 6.47
CA GLY A 70 -8.79 -18.45 6.44
C GLY A 70 -9.95 -19.41 6.15
N SER A 71 -11.19 -18.93 6.09
CA SER A 71 -12.36 -19.80 5.90
C SER A 71 -12.37 -20.54 4.56
N THR A 72 -11.63 -20.05 3.56
CA THR A 72 -11.53 -20.70 2.25
C THR A 72 -10.26 -21.56 2.10
N VAL A 73 -9.22 -21.32 2.90
CA VAL A 73 -7.90 -21.96 2.80
C VAL A 73 -7.97 -23.48 2.90
N ARG A 74 -8.66 -24.01 3.91
CA ARG A 74 -8.71 -25.46 4.16
C ARG A 74 -9.26 -26.24 2.97
N SER A 75 -10.20 -25.67 2.21
CA SER A 75 -10.79 -26.32 1.03
C SER A 75 -9.85 -26.37 -0.18
N HIS A 76 -8.80 -25.55 -0.18
CA HIS A 76 -7.84 -25.41 -1.29
C HIS A 76 -6.46 -25.99 -0.97
N GLU A 77 -6.11 -26.17 0.31
CA GLU A 77 -4.83 -26.79 0.73
C GLU A 77 -4.90 -28.32 0.90
N THR A 78 -6.04 -28.98 0.64
CA THR A 78 -6.15 -30.45 0.67
C THR A 78 -5.42 -31.13 -0.50
N ALA A 79 -4.09 -31.13 -0.50
CA ALA A 79 -3.27 -32.01 -1.34
C ALA A 79 -1.82 -32.22 -0.87
N ALA A 80 -1.41 -31.81 0.34
CA ALA A 80 -0.15 -32.30 0.90
C ALA A 80 -0.38 -33.68 1.52
N PRO A 81 0.33 -34.75 1.12
CA PRO A 81 0.14 -36.06 1.73
C PRO A 81 0.53 -35.95 3.20
N MET A 82 -0.48 -36.13 4.05
CA MET A 82 -0.32 -36.34 5.48
C MET A 82 0.63 -37.53 5.64
N ARG A 83 1.91 -37.28 5.91
CA ARG A 83 2.83 -38.31 6.41
C ARG A 83 2.42 -38.61 7.85
N MET A 84 1.28 -39.27 8.03
CA MET A 84 0.92 -39.88 9.30
C MET A 84 1.84 -41.08 9.54
N SER A 85 3.01 -40.84 10.13
CA SER A 85 3.58 -41.83 11.01
C SER A 85 2.77 -41.81 12.30
N ALA A 86 2.02 -42.88 12.56
CA ALA A 86 1.34 -43.12 13.82
C ALA A 86 2.38 -43.24 14.95
N GLN A 87 2.73 -42.11 15.54
CA GLN A 87 3.44 -42.04 16.82
C GLN A 87 2.71 -41.00 17.67
N ALA A 88 2.58 -41.36 18.95
CA ALA A 88 1.74 -40.70 19.95
C ALA A 88 1.74 -39.17 19.84
N VAL A 89 0.56 -38.57 20.02
CA VAL A 89 0.31 -37.13 20.05
C VAL A 89 1.18 -36.50 21.14
N ALA A 90 2.39 -36.09 20.77
CA ALA A 90 3.08 -35.03 21.47
C ALA A 90 2.27 -33.74 21.26
N PRO A 91 2.19 -32.84 22.25
CA PRO A 91 1.57 -31.54 22.02
C PRO A 91 2.26 -30.90 20.81
N ALA A 92 1.46 -30.41 19.86
CA ALA A 92 1.96 -29.64 18.72
C ALA A 92 3.00 -28.65 19.26
N SER A 93 4.21 -28.68 18.71
CA SER A 93 5.24 -27.71 19.07
C SER A 93 4.63 -26.32 18.87
N VAL A 94 4.41 -25.59 19.95
CA VAL A 94 3.89 -24.23 19.88
C VAL A 94 4.84 -23.47 18.97
N ALA A 95 4.31 -22.95 17.86
CA ALA A 95 5.08 -22.12 16.95
C ALA A 95 5.83 -21.06 17.76
N SER A 96 7.15 -20.95 17.56
CA SER A 96 7.96 -20.02 18.34
C SER A 96 7.55 -18.58 18.00
N GLY A 97 7.18 -17.79 19.01
CA GLY A 97 6.85 -16.38 18.83
C GLY A 97 5.85 -15.89 19.87
N VAL A 98 5.24 -14.74 19.59
CA VAL A 98 4.21 -14.16 20.45
C VAL A 98 2.84 -14.67 19.99
N PRO A 99 2.06 -15.36 20.84
CA PRO A 99 0.77 -15.92 20.44
C PRO A 99 -0.33 -14.86 20.35
N GLY A 100 -1.21 -15.04 19.38
CA GLY A 100 -2.42 -14.25 19.17
C GLY A 100 -3.51 -15.06 18.48
N MET A 101 -4.51 -14.34 17.99
CA MET A 101 -5.71 -14.93 17.39
C MET A 101 -6.34 -13.97 16.39
N ASP A 102 -7.25 -14.48 15.58
CA ASP A 102 -8.18 -13.66 14.84
C ASP A 102 -9.62 -14.16 14.97
N VAL A 103 -10.57 -13.22 14.94
CA VAL A 103 -12.00 -13.48 15.16
C VAL A 103 -12.88 -12.70 14.20
N SER A 104 -14.10 -13.19 14.05
CA SER A 104 -15.17 -12.58 13.28
C SER A 104 -16.51 -12.69 14.02
N SER A 105 -17.60 -12.34 13.34
CA SER A 105 -18.98 -12.61 13.79
C SER A 105 -19.21 -14.08 14.18
N HIS A 106 -18.45 -15.03 13.61
CA HIS A 106 -18.59 -16.47 13.85
C HIS A 106 -18.30 -16.86 15.30
N GLN A 107 -17.49 -16.07 16.02
CA GLN A 107 -17.23 -16.27 17.45
C GLN A 107 -18.24 -15.54 18.35
N GLY A 108 -19.09 -14.67 17.80
CA GLY A 108 -20.04 -13.88 18.56
C GLY A 108 -19.38 -13.09 19.69
N ASN A 109 -19.88 -13.25 20.92
CA ASN A 109 -19.28 -12.64 22.10
C ASN A 109 -18.04 -13.43 22.55
N VAL A 110 -16.89 -12.76 22.58
CA VAL A 110 -15.60 -13.36 22.94
C VAL A 110 -15.27 -13.10 24.42
N ASP A 111 -14.86 -14.16 25.15
CA ASP A 111 -14.32 -14.06 26.51
C ASP A 111 -12.84 -13.65 26.49
N TRP A 112 -12.60 -12.36 26.34
CA TRP A 112 -11.26 -11.78 26.24
C TRP A 112 -10.40 -11.97 27.49
N PRO A 113 -10.90 -11.83 28.74
CA PRO A 113 -10.12 -12.16 29.93
C PRO A 113 -9.57 -13.58 29.93
N THR A 114 -10.38 -14.56 29.52
CA THR A 114 -9.92 -15.96 29.41
C THR A 114 -8.88 -16.12 28.31
N ALA A 115 -9.07 -15.50 27.12
CA ALA A 115 -8.08 -15.54 26.04
C ALA A 115 -6.72 -14.95 26.48
N ALA A 116 -6.74 -13.80 27.16
CA ALA A 116 -5.53 -13.17 27.69
C ALA A 116 -4.85 -14.01 28.79
N ALA A 117 -5.63 -14.61 29.69
CA ALA A 117 -5.13 -15.52 30.72
C ALA A 117 -4.50 -16.79 30.12
N ASN A 118 -5.03 -17.27 29.00
CA ASN A 118 -4.48 -18.38 28.23
C ASN A 118 -3.23 -18.01 27.42
N GLY A 119 -2.83 -16.73 27.43
CA GLY A 119 -1.55 -16.29 26.91
C GLY A 119 -1.60 -15.41 25.67
N ALA A 120 -2.78 -15.17 25.06
CA ALA A 120 -2.90 -14.29 23.90
C ALA A 120 -2.29 -12.90 24.20
N LYS A 121 -1.63 -12.32 23.20
CA LYS A 121 -1.03 -10.98 23.27
C LYS A 121 -1.53 -10.03 22.20
N PHE A 122 -2.09 -10.55 21.11
CA PHE A 122 -2.78 -9.74 20.13
C PHE A 122 -4.03 -10.41 19.58
N ALA A 123 -4.91 -9.61 18.97
CA ALA A 123 -6.05 -10.10 18.21
C ALA A 123 -6.30 -9.27 16.94
N TYR A 124 -6.61 -9.92 15.82
CA TYR A 124 -7.25 -9.27 14.67
C TYR A 124 -8.77 -9.54 14.69
N VAL A 125 -9.57 -8.51 14.41
CA VAL A 125 -11.03 -8.61 14.41
C VAL A 125 -11.59 -8.24 13.04
N LYS A 126 -12.45 -9.08 12.46
CA LYS A 126 -13.12 -8.78 11.19
C LYS A 126 -13.90 -7.48 11.33
N ALA A 127 -13.62 -6.49 10.50
CA ALA A 127 -14.40 -5.27 10.45
C ALA A 127 -15.47 -5.32 9.36
N SER A 128 -15.09 -5.77 8.17
CA SER A 128 -15.92 -5.67 6.97
C SER A 128 -15.55 -6.71 5.91
N GLU A 129 -16.43 -6.87 4.94
CA GLU A 129 -16.21 -7.67 3.73
C GLU A 129 -16.83 -6.97 2.52
N GLY A 130 -16.04 -6.84 1.45
CA GLY A 130 -16.45 -6.09 0.26
C GLY A 130 -16.92 -4.67 0.62
N THR A 131 -18.01 -4.22 0.01
CA THR A 131 -18.64 -2.92 0.34
C THR A 131 -20.03 -3.06 0.98
N GLY A 132 -20.42 -4.30 1.31
CA GLY A 132 -21.79 -4.64 1.69
C GLY A 132 -21.96 -5.23 3.09
N TYR A 133 -20.89 -5.74 3.71
CA TYR A 133 -20.97 -6.39 5.02
C TYR A 133 -20.12 -5.66 6.05
N ALA A 134 -20.71 -5.40 7.23
CA ALA A 134 -20.01 -4.93 8.42
C ALA A 134 -20.23 -5.95 9.53
N ASN A 135 -19.17 -6.37 10.21
CA ASN A 135 -19.28 -7.33 11.30
C ASN A 135 -20.09 -6.70 12.46
N PRO A 136 -21.27 -7.24 12.82
CA PRO A 136 -22.12 -6.67 13.86
C PRO A 136 -21.48 -6.75 15.27
N TYR A 137 -20.48 -7.61 15.45
CA TYR A 137 -19.74 -7.74 16.71
C TYR A 137 -18.45 -6.90 16.74
N PHE A 138 -18.06 -6.22 15.66
CA PHE A 138 -16.77 -5.55 15.54
C PHE A 138 -16.50 -4.61 16.71
N ALA A 139 -17.43 -3.69 17.01
CA ALA A 139 -17.24 -2.71 18.07
C ALA A 139 -16.99 -3.37 19.44
N SER A 140 -17.77 -4.41 19.78
CA SER A 140 -17.60 -5.14 21.05
C SER A 140 -16.34 -6.00 21.08
N GLN A 141 -15.98 -6.64 19.97
CA GLN A 141 -14.79 -7.50 19.87
C GLN A 141 -13.52 -6.66 19.92
N TYR A 142 -13.45 -5.59 19.12
CA TYR A 142 -12.31 -4.69 19.04
C TYR A 142 -12.04 -3.95 20.36
N ALA A 143 -13.08 -3.40 21.00
CA ALA A 143 -12.94 -2.78 22.31
C ALA A 143 -12.65 -3.83 23.41
N GLY A 144 -13.23 -5.02 23.31
CA GLY A 144 -13.02 -6.12 24.25
C GLY A 144 -11.58 -6.61 24.27
N SER A 145 -10.96 -6.81 23.11
CA SER A 145 -9.55 -7.18 23.00
C SER A 145 -8.63 -6.11 23.60
N ALA A 146 -8.90 -4.84 23.29
CA ALA A 146 -8.14 -3.71 23.85
C ALA A 146 -8.27 -3.63 25.38
N ASN A 147 -9.48 -3.80 25.92
CA ASN A 147 -9.74 -3.76 27.36
C ASN A 147 -9.10 -4.93 28.13
N ALA A 148 -8.92 -6.08 27.47
CA ALA A 148 -8.17 -7.22 28.02
C ALA A 148 -6.63 -7.04 27.93
N GLY A 149 -6.16 -5.90 27.39
CA GLY A 149 -4.73 -5.59 27.29
C GLY A 149 -4.04 -6.23 26.09
N LEU A 150 -4.78 -6.75 25.12
CA LEU A 150 -4.22 -7.27 23.87
C LEU A 150 -3.88 -6.12 22.93
N LEU A 151 -2.80 -6.26 22.16
CA LEU A 151 -2.64 -5.48 20.93
C LEU A 151 -3.76 -5.87 19.98
N HIS A 152 -4.33 -4.93 19.26
CA HIS A 152 -5.57 -5.17 18.53
C HIS A 152 -5.52 -4.55 17.13
N GLY A 153 -5.98 -5.32 16.17
CA GLY A 153 -6.03 -4.96 14.76
C GLY A 153 -7.39 -5.29 14.17
N ALA A 154 -7.65 -4.75 13.00
CA ALA A 154 -8.88 -4.99 12.26
C ALA A 154 -8.53 -5.52 10.88
N TYR A 155 -9.35 -6.43 10.36
CA TYR A 155 -9.17 -6.96 9.01
C TYR A 155 -10.38 -6.77 8.10
N HIS A 156 -10.09 -6.75 6.80
CA HIS A 156 -11.06 -6.63 5.72
C HIS A 156 -10.98 -7.85 4.81
N PHE A 157 -12.08 -8.59 4.66
CA PHE A 157 -12.17 -9.66 3.66
C PHE A 157 -12.44 -9.05 2.28
N ALA A 158 -11.49 -9.20 1.38
CA ALA A 158 -11.53 -8.57 0.07
C ALA A 158 -12.50 -9.26 -0.90
N LEU A 159 -13.23 -8.47 -1.68
CA LEU A 159 -13.98 -8.95 -2.87
C LEU A 159 -13.56 -8.16 -4.12
N PRO A 160 -12.41 -8.48 -4.74
CA PRO A 160 -11.86 -7.68 -5.84
C PRO A 160 -12.75 -7.52 -7.08
N ASP A 161 -13.69 -8.42 -7.31
CA ASP A 161 -14.68 -8.37 -8.38
C ASP A 161 -15.86 -7.43 -8.09
N ALA A 162 -16.08 -7.06 -6.83
CA ALA A 162 -17.25 -6.29 -6.41
C ALA A 162 -17.06 -4.76 -6.53
N SER A 163 -15.84 -4.25 -6.35
CA SER A 163 -15.53 -2.81 -6.39
C SER A 163 -14.02 -2.56 -6.49
N SER A 164 -13.60 -1.29 -6.58
CA SER A 164 -12.17 -0.95 -6.52
C SER A 164 -11.56 -1.24 -5.13
N GLY A 165 -10.24 -1.33 -5.08
CA GLY A 165 -9.49 -1.47 -3.83
C GLY A 165 -9.64 -0.24 -2.95
N ALA A 166 -9.67 0.96 -3.54
CA ALA A 166 -9.92 2.21 -2.83
C ALA A 166 -11.32 2.24 -2.18
N ASP A 167 -12.36 1.77 -2.87
CA ASP A 167 -13.72 1.73 -2.30
C ASP A 167 -13.78 0.81 -1.08
N GLN A 168 -13.16 -0.37 -1.16
CA GLN A 168 -13.09 -1.31 -0.04
C GLN A 168 -12.21 -0.80 1.11
N ALA A 169 -11.09 -0.14 0.82
CA ALA A 169 -10.28 0.51 1.85
C ALA A 169 -11.06 1.63 2.56
N ASN A 170 -11.80 2.46 1.82
CA ASN A 170 -12.63 3.50 2.42
C ASN A 170 -13.80 2.92 3.23
N TYR A 171 -14.42 1.84 2.77
CA TYR A 171 -15.48 1.15 3.49
C TYR A 171 -14.94 0.50 4.78
N PHE A 172 -13.80 -0.17 4.70
CA PHE A 172 -13.10 -0.73 5.86
C PHE A 172 -12.79 0.34 6.91
N LEU A 173 -12.24 1.50 6.50
CA LEU A 173 -11.90 2.56 7.46
C LEU A 173 -13.14 3.21 8.11
N GLN A 174 -14.32 3.15 7.48
CA GLN A 174 -15.57 3.64 8.08
C GLN A 174 -16.02 2.81 9.30
N SER A 175 -15.53 1.59 9.47
CA SER A 175 -15.85 0.77 10.66
C SER A 175 -15.17 1.27 11.94
N GLY A 176 -14.21 2.20 11.83
CA GLY A 176 -13.33 2.62 12.93
C GLY A 176 -12.01 1.85 12.98
N ALA A 177 -11.69 1.06 11.96
CA ALA A 177 -10.47 0.26 11.84
C ALA A 177 -9.18 1.07 11.51
N ALA A 178 -9.20 2.39 11.66
CA ALA A 178 -8.05 3.24 11.34
C ALA A 178 -6.91 3.00 12.33
N TRP A 179 -5.71 2.77 11.81
CA TRP A 179 -4.51 2.63 12.64
C TRP A 179 -4.15 3.94 13.34
N THR A 180 -3.66 3.83 14.57
CA THR A 180 -3.02 4.95 15.30
C THR A 180 -1.67 4.52 15.89
N PRO A 181 -0.65 5.39 15.91
CA PRO A 181 0.68 5.08 16.46
C PRO A 181 0.73 5.08 17.99
N ASP A 182 -0.23 4.41 18.64
CA ASP A 182 -0.36 4.38 20.11
C ASP A 182 0.35 3.20 20.77
N GLY A 183 0.96 2.33 19.97
CA GLY A 183 1.66 1.11 20.40
C GLY A 183 0.72 -0.02 20.83
N LYS A 184 -0.57 0.11 20.55
CA LYS A 184 -1.59 -0.90 20.84
C LYS A 184 -2.36 -1.32 19.60
N THR A 185 -2.48 -0.41 18.64
CA THR A 185 -3.19 -0.60 17.38
C THR A 185 -2.27 -1.24 16.35
N LEU A 186 -2.61 -2.44 15.90
CA LEU A 186 -1.95 -3.13 14.80
C LEU A 186 -2.34 -2.48 13.45
N PRO A 187 -1.55 -2.62 12.38
CA PRO A 187 -1.93 -2.10 11.07
C PRO A 187 -3.27 -2.70 10.61
N ALA A 188 -3.94 -2.00 9.71
CA ALA A 188 -5.01 -2.60 8.92
C ALA A 188 -4.50 -3.91 8.28
N LEU A 189 -5.34 -4.94 8.22
CA LEU A 189 -5.00 -6.19 7.56
C LEU A 189 -5.96 -6.44 6.39
N LEU A 190 -5.38 -6.61 5.20
CA LEU A 190 -6.10 -7.02 4.01
C LEU A 190 -6.10 -8.54 3.97
N ASP A 191 -7.27 -9.13 4.14
CA ASP A 191 -7.50 -10.56 3.92
C ASP A 191 -7.87 -10.75 2.44
N ILE A 192 -6.93 -11.31 1.68
CA ILE A 192 -7.07 -11.55 0.25
C ILE A 192 -6.71 -13.01 -0.06
N GLU A 193 -7.75 -13.82 -0.19
CA GLU A 193 -7.66 -15.27 -0.34
C GLU A 193 -8.63 -15.79 -1.41
N TYR A 194 -8.83 -17.11 -1.47
CA TYR A 194 -9.66 -17.76 -2.48
C TYR A 194 -11.10 -17.22 -2.47
N ASN A 195 -11.65 -16.90 -3.64
CA ASN A 195 -13.01 -16.38 -3.73
C ASN A 195 -14.04 -17.44 -3.28
N PRO A 196 -14.82 -17.18 -2.21
CA PRO A 196 -15.86 -18.12 -1.78
C PRO A 196 -17.13 -18.11 -2.65
N TYR A 197 -17.26 -17.13 -3.56
CA TYR A 197 -18.47 -16.89 -4.37
C TYR A 197 -18.33 -17.26 -5.83
N GLY A 198 -17.17 -17.71 -6.28
CA GLY A 198 -16.94 -17.91 -7.70
C GLY A 198 -15.55 -18.39 -8.03
N SER A 199 -14.99 -17.84 -9.11
CA SER A 199 -13.65 -18.21 -9.58
C SER A 199 -12.59 -17.85 -8.54
N THR A 200 -11.64 -18.76 -8.30
CA THR A 200 -10.50 -18.65 -7.36
C THR A 200 -9.89 -17.25 -7.26
N CYS A 201 -9.65 -16.58 -8.39
CA CYS A 201 -9.03 -15.26 -8.48
C CYS A 201 -10.01 -14.13 -8.81
N TYR A 202 -11.28 -14.26 -8.43
CA TYR A 202 -12.32 -13.23 -8.62
C TYR A 202 -12.53 -12.82 -10.09
N GLY A 203 -12.18 -13.69 -11.04
CA GLY A 203 -12.31 -13.42 -12.47
C GLY A 203 -11.31 -12.39 -13.01
N LEU A 204 -10.37 -11.94 -12.17
CA LEU A 204 -9.35 -10.96 -12.53
C LEU A 204 -8.13 -11.62 -13.16
N SER A 205 -7.47 -10.87 -14.05
CA SER A 205 -6.10 -11.20 -14.47
C SER A 205 -5.13 -10.98 -13.30
N GLN A 206 -3.93 -11.56 -13.39
CA GLN A 206 -2.87 -11.35 -12.39
C GLN A 206 -2.49 -9.87 -12.27
N GLY A 207 -2.44 -9.14 -13.40
CA GLY A 207 -2.16 -7.71 -13.42
C GLY A 207 -3.26 -6.88 -12.73
N ASP A 208 -4.53 -7.20 -13.01
CA ASP A 208 -5.66 -6.51 -12.38
C ASP A 208 -5.74 -6.78 -10.88
N MET A 209 -5.45 -8.01 -10.44
CA MET A 209 -5.36 -8.35 -9.02
C MET A 209 -4.27 -7.54 -8.30
N VAL A 210 -3.07 -7.46 -8.90
CA VAL A 210 -1.96 -6.65 -8.36
C VAL A 210 -2.34 -5.16 -8.30
N ASN A 211 -3.03 -4.64 -9.31
CA ASN A 211 -3.52 -3.27 -9.33
C ASN A 211 -4.53 -3.03 -8.20
N TRP A 212 -5.46 -3.96 -8.00
CA TRP A 212 -6.49 -3.88 -6.98
C TRP A 212 -5.90 -3.86 -5.55
N ILE A 213 -4.98 -4.80 -5.25
CA ILE A 213 -4.30 -4.87 -3.95
C ILE A 213 -3.53 -3.57 -3.69
N SER A 214 -2.84 -3.04 -4.70
CA SER A 214 -2.14 -1.77 -4.59
C SER A 214 -3.05 -0.58 -4.32
N ASP A 215 -4.21 -0.53 -4.95
CA ASP A 215 -5.18 0.56 -4.80
C ASP A 215 -5.75 0.59 -3.37
N PHE A 216 -6.10 -0.59 -2.84
CA PHE A 216 -6.46 -0.75 -1.43
C PHE A 216 -5.33 -0.26 -0.52
N ALA A 217 -4.11 -0.74 -0.74
CA ALA A 217 -3.01 -0.49 0.16
C ALA A 217 -2.51 0.97 0.14
N THR A 218 -2.52 1.60 -1.04
CA THR A 218 -2.22 3.03 -1.19
C THR A 218 -3.29 3.88 -0.51
N THR A 219 -4.57 3.49 -0.64
CA THR A 219 -5.67 4.19 0.02
C THR A 219 -5.53 4.13 1.53
N ILE A 220 -5.28 2.95 2.10
CA ILE A 220 -4.99 2.79 3.53
C ILE A 220 -3.80 3.67 3.95
N LEU A 221 -2.66 3.57 3.25
CA LEU A 221 -1.46 4.36 3.55
C LEU A 221 -1.76 5.87 3.53
N SER A 222 -2.52 6.36 2.56
CA SER A 222 -2.87 7.77 2.45
C SER A 222 -3.73 8.29 3.61
N LYS A 223 -4.53 7.40 4.22
CA LYS A 223 -5.48 7.75 5.29
C LYS A 223 -4.91 7.54 6.69
N THR A 224 -4.02 6.55 6.85
CA THR A 224 -3.50 6.14 8.16
C THR A 224 -2.02 6.46 8.35
N GLY A 225 -1.29 6.74 7.26
CA GLY A 225 0.17 6.87 7.29
C GLY A 225 0.90 5.54 7.43
N ARG A 226 0.20 4.40 7.31
CA ARG A 226 0.75 3.05 7.49
C ARG A 226 0.22 2.08 6.44
N LEU A 227 1.13 1.32 5.81
CA LEU A 227 0.74 0.24 4.88
C LEU A 227 -0.02 -0.86 5.63
N PRO A 228 -1.05 -1.48 5.01
CA PRO A 228 -1.71 -2.63 5.61
C PRO A 228 -0.80 -3.86 5.59
N ALA A 229 -0.99 -4.74 6.57
CA ALA A 229 -0.57 -6.13 6.47
C ALA A 229 -1.39 -6.85 5.39
N ILE A 230 -0.82 -7.90 4.80
CA ILE A 230 -1.50 -8.73 3.80
C ILE A 230 -1.60 -10.14 4.36
N TYR A 231 -2.82 -10.64 4.48
CA TYR A 231 -3.12 -12.04 4.72
C TYR A 231 -3.40 -12.77 3.41
N THR A 232 -2.76 -13.94 3.24
CA THR A 232 -2.90 -14.80 2.05
C THR A 232 -2.30 -16.17 2.34
N THR A 233 -2.45 -17.10 1.39
CA THR A 233 -1.57 -18.29 1.25
C THR A 233 -0.54 -18.07 0.14
N THR A 234 0.54 -18.86 0.14
CA THR A 234 1.54 -18.82 -0.94
C THR A 234 0.99 -19.32 -2.28
N ASP A 235 0.08 -20.29 -2.24
CA ASP A 235 -0.59 -20.80 -3.44
C ASP A 235 -1.48 -19.73 -4.08
N TRP A 236 -2.40 -19.14 -3.29
CA TRP A 236 -3.29 -18.09 -3.80
C TRP A 236 -2.49 -16.93 -4.36
N TRP A 237 -1.45 -16.47 -3.65
CA TRP A 237 -0.60 -15.38 -4.11
C TRP A 237 0.10 -15.72 -5.43
N THR A 238 0.67 -16.92 -5.54
CA THR A 238 1.34 -17.38 -6.76
C THR A 238 0.37 -17.42 -7.93
N THR A 239 -0.80 -18.03 -7.72
CA THR A 239 -1.81 -18.25 -8.74
C THR A 239 -2.46 -16.95 -9.20
N CYS A 240 -2.93 -16.13 -8.26
CA CYS A 240 -3.76 -14.97 -8.55
C CYS A 240 -2.98 -13.66 -8.77
N THR A 241 -1.69 -13.60 -8.42
CA THR A 241 -0.85 -12.41 -8.66
C THR A 241 0.33 -12.67 -9.60
N GLY A 242 0.55 -13.92 -10.03
CA GLY A 242 1.75 -14.30 -10.77
C GLY A 242 3.01 -14.31 -9.88
N ASN A 243 2.82 -14.54 -8.58
CA ASN A 243 3.84 -14.44 -7.54
C ASN A 243 4.53 -13.06 -7.51
N ALA A 244 3.72 -11.99 -7.47
CA ALA A 244 4.19 -10.62 -7.55
C ALA A 244 5.15 -10.29 -6.38
N ALA A 245 6.41 -9.96 -6.70
CA ALA A 245 7.44 -9.63 -5.72
C ALA A 245 7.39 -8.18 -5.19
N GLY A 246 6.42 -7.40 -5.65
CA GLY A 246 6.30 -5.96 -5.37
C GLY A 246 5.79 -5.62 -3.97
N PHE A 247 5.33 -6.58 -3.18
CA PHE A 247 4.66 -6.29 -1.90
C PHE A 247 5.50 -6.60 -0.66
N GLY A 248 6.80 -6.89 -0.81
CA GLY A 248 7.71 -7.23 0.30
C GLY A 248 7.88 -6.15 1.39
N ASN A 249 7.39 -4.94 1.16
CA ASN A 249 7.30 -3.86 2.17
C ASN A 249 5.99 -3.87 2.98
N HIS A 250 5.06 -4.77 2.68
CA HIS A 250 3.90 -5.06 3.50
C HIS A 250 4.27 -6.11 4.55
N PRO A 251 3.79 -6.00 5.80
CA PRO A 251 3.84 -7.11 6.72
C PRO A 251 3.05 -8.30 6.15
N LEU A 252 3.65 -9.49 6.14
CA LEU A 252 3.00 -10.71 5.67
C LEU A 252 2.35 -11.44 6.85
N HIS A 253 1.05 -11.71 6.76
CA HIS A 253 0.34 -12.67 7.60
C HIS A 253 0.06 -13.92 6.77
N ILE A 254 0.97 -14.88 6.79
CA ILE A 254 0.84 -16.08 5.96
C ILE A 254 -0.09 -17.09 6.64
N SER A 255 -0.97 -17.74 5.89
CA SER A 255 -1.69 -18.91 6.35
C SER A 255 -1.05 -20.19 5.81
N TYR A 256 -0.76 -21.12 6.72
CA TYR A 256 -0.31 -22.46 6.39
C TYR A 256 -0.44 -23.36 7.63
N PHE A 257 -1.39 -24.32 7.62
CA PHE A 257 -1.71 -25.12 8.81
C PHE A 257 -0.72 -26.28 9.00
N SER A 258 0.49 -25.95 9.45
CA SER A 258 1.62 -26.89 9.59
C SER A 258 2.46 -26.60 10.86
N THR A 259 3.59 -27.29 11.02
CA THR A 259 4.58 -27.03 12.08
C THR A 259 5.57 -25.92 11.74
N ASP A 260 5.57 -25.43 10.51
CA ASP A 260 6.32 -24.28 10.00
C ASP A 260 5.44 -23.46 9.05
N ALA A 261 5.87 -22.24 8.72
CA ALA A 261 5.12 -21.32 7.86
C ALA A 261 5.17 -21.65 6.35
N GLY A 262 5.81 -22.74 5.95
CA GLY A 262 5.94 -23.14 4.56
C GLY A 262 6.80 -22.19 3.70
N PRO A 263 6.82 -22.39 2.38
CA PRO A 263 7.44 -21.44 1.45
C PRO A 263 6.68 -20.13 1.45
N LEU A 264 7.39 -19.00 1.39
CA LEU A 264 6.78 -17.66 1.35
C LEU A 264 6.65 -17.14 -0.10
N PRO A 265 5.67 -16.28 -0.39
CA PRO A 265 5.57 -15.66 -1.70
C PRO A 265 6.77 -14.75 -1.99
N ALA A 266 7.04 -14.52 -3.28
CA ALA A 266 8.19 -13.73 -3.69
C ALA A 266 8.14 -12.30 -3.11
N GLY A 267 9.30 -11.75 -2.78
CA GLY A 267 9.42 -10.41 -2.20
C GLY A 267 9.46 -10.39 -0.67
N TRP A 268 8.89 -11.38 0.00
CA TRP A 268 8.98 -11.52 1.46
C TRP A 268 10.15 -12.42 1.86
N PRO A 269 11.15 -11.89 2.60
CA PRO A 269 12.24 -12.71 3.12
C PRO A 269 11.83 -13.55 4.33
N ASP A 270 10.78 -13.13 5.06
CA ASP A 270 10.23 -13.81 6.23
C ASP A 270 8.76 -13.37 6.44
N TYR A 271 7.99 -14.12 7.23
CA TYR A 271 6.64 -13.74 7.64
C TYR A 271 6.66 -12.80 8.86
N THR A 272 5.65 -11.94 8.98
CA THR A 272 5.43 -11.12 10.19
C THR A 272 4.49 -11.82 11.16
N LEU A 273 3.37 -12.33 10.62
CA LEU A 273 2.42 -13.16 11.34
C LEU A 273 2.22 -14.47 10.58
N TRP A 274 1.88 -15.53 11.30
CA TRP A 274 1.56 -16.82 10.73
C TRP A 274 0.28 -17.35 11.40
N GLN A 275 -0.76 -17.55 10.60
CA GLN A 275 -1.95 -18.28 11.00
C GLN A 275 -1.65 -19.77 10.89
N ASN A 276 -1.40 -20.40 12.03
CA ASN A 276 -0.85 -21.75 12.09
C ASN A 276 -1.90 -22.84 12.35
N SER A 277 -3.11 -22.46 12.76
CA SER A 277 -4.23 -23.37 12.99
C SER A 277 -5.55 -22.61 12.98
N ASP A 278 -6.63 -23.21 12.51
CA ASP A 278 -8.01 -22.69 12.61
C ASP A 278 -8.73 -23.17 13.89
N THR A 279 -8.02 -23.86 14.76
CA THR A 279 -8.53 -24.37 16.03
C THR A 279 -7.43 -24.38 17.10
N GLY A 280 -7.80 -24.14 18.35
CA GLY A 280 -6.82 -24.17 19.43
C GLY A 280 -7.35 -23.65 20.77
N VAL A 281 -6.46 -22.98 21.50
CA VAL A 281 -6.71 -22.53 22.89
C VAL A 281 -7.43 -21.19 22.91
N PHE A 282 -7.27 -20.36 21.86
CA PHE A 282 -7.99 -19.10 21.72
C PHE A 282 -9.26 -19.27 20.87
N PRO A 283 -10.28 -18.42 21.04
CA PRO A 283 -11.42 -18.35 20.12
C PRO A 283 -10.96 -18.02 18.69
N GLY A 284 -11.63 -18.61 17.69
CA GLY A 284 -11.25 -18.41 16.29
C GLY A 284 -9.91 -19.06 15.95
N ASP A 285 -9.19 -18.45 15.04
CA ASP A 285 -7.96 -19.01 14.50
C ASP A 285 -6.76 -18.63 15.39
N GLN A 286 -5.72 -19.44 15.32
CA GLN A 286 -4.50 -19.29 16.11
C GLN A 286 -3.42 -18.65 15.25
N ASP A 287 -2.84 -17.59 15.80
CA ASP A 287 -1.77 -16.86 15.15
C ASP A 287 -0.51 -16.81 16.01
N VAL A 288 0.62 -16.63 15.35
CA VAL A 288 1.88 -16.28 15.98
C VAL A 288 2.51 -15.09 15.28
N PHE A 289 2.98 -14.12 16.06
CA PHE A 289 3.86 -13.06 15.57
C PHE A 289 5.32 -13.51 15.67
N ASN A 290 6.07 -13.32 14.58
CA ASN A 290 7.48 -13.66 14.48
C ASN A 290 8.35 -12.66 15.24
N GLY A 291 8.61 -12.93 16.51
CA GLY A 291 9.51 -12.13 17.35
C GLY A 291 9.13 -12.13 18.82
N THR A 292 9.54 -11.06 19.50
CA THR A 292 9.29 -10.80 20.93
C THR A 292 8.10 -9.86 21.14
N LEU A 293 7.56 -9.81 22.36
CA LEU A 293 6.46 -8.89 22.70
C LEU A 293 6.85 -7.41 22.51
N THR A 294 8.11 -7.06 22.78
CA THR A 294 8.65 -5.73 22.49
C THR A 294 8.59 -5.43 20.99
N GLN A 295 9.04 -6.37 20.15
CA GLN A 295 8.98 -6.20 18.69
C GLN A 295 7.55 -6.13 18.16
N LEU A 296 6.58 -6.82 18.78
CA LEU A 296 5.17 -6.68 18.46
C LEU A 296 4.62 -5.30 18.85
N THR A 297 5.07 -4.75 19.98
CA THR A 297 4.69 -3.39 20.43
C THR A 297 5.31 -2.32 19.52
N ASP A 298 6.58 -2.50 19.15
CA ASP A 298 7.25 -1.67 18.15
C ASP A 298 6.54 -1.79 16.80
N PHE A 299 6.13 -3.01 16.42
CA PHE A 299 5.32 -3.22 15.24
C PHE A 299 4.02 -2.41 15.32
N ALA A 300 3.29 -2.38 16.43
CA ALA A 300 2.10 -1.55 16.56
C ALA A 300 2.37 -0.03 16.43
N THR A 301 3.52 0.47 16.89
CA THR A 301 3.88 1.91 16.76
C THR A 301 4.47 2.31 15.40
N ASN A 302 5.09 1.37 14.69
CA ASN A 302 5.90 1.68 13.52
C ASN A 302 5.03 1.84 12.26
N PRO A 303 5.11 2.96 11.51
CA PRO A 303 4.40 3.14 10.25
C PRO A 303 4.86 2.18 9.14
N GLY A 304 5.91 1.40 9.38
CA GLY A 304 6.47 0.44 8.45
C GLY A 304 7.37 1.10 7.42
N PRO A 305 7.67 0.42 6.31
CA PRO A 305 8.59 0.90 5.29
C PRO A 305 7.91 1.94 4.39
N ILE A 306 7.54 3.09 4.94
CA ILE A 306 7.17 4.29 4.18
C ILE A 306 8.43 5.10 3.87
N PHE A 307 8.37 5.95 2.84
CA PHE A 307 9.46 6.89 2.61
C PHE A 307 9.36 8.07 3.58
N SER A 308 10.42 8.33 4.33
CA SER A 308 10.44 9.33 5.42
C SER A 308 10.62 10.78 4.93
N ASP A 309 11.10 10.96 3.70
CA ASP A 309 11.57 12.23 3.13
C ASP A 309 10.66 12.80 2.03
N ILE A 310 9.39 12.40 1.99
CA ILE A 310 8.45 12.77 0.92
C ILE A 310 7.38 13.78 1.37
N SER A 311 7.45 14.25 2.62
CA SER A 311 6.50 15.22 3.16
C SER A 311 6.62 16.57 2.44
N GLY A 312 5.50 17.09 1.96
CA GLY A 312 5.44 18.36 1.21
C GLY A 312 5.79 18.24 -0.28
N ASP A 313 6.07 17.05 -0.78
CA ASP A 313 6.27 16.80 -2.20
C ASP A 313 4.94 16.90 -2.98
N PRO A 314 4.88 17.54 -4.16
CA PRO A 314 3.66 17.62 -4.95
C PRO A 314 3.15 16.25 -5.46
N PHE A 315 4.00 15.22 -5.46
CA PHE A 315 3.72 13.86 -5.91
C PHE A 315 3.75 12.83 -4.76
N THR A 316 3.52 13.25 -3.51
CA THR A 316 3.50 12.33 -2.35
C THR A 316 2.59 11.12 -2.58
N SER A 317 1.41 11.31 -3.19
CA SER A 317 0.46 10.22 -3.47
C SER A 317 1.03 9.20 -4.46
N GLU A 318 1.63 9.68 -5.55
CA GLU A 318 2.24 8.83 -6.57
C GLU A 318 3.51 8.15 -6.07
N ILE A 319 4.29 8.81 -5.22
CA ILE A 319 5.46 8.22 -4.56
C ILE A 319 5.03 7.12 -3.59
N ASN A 320 3.98 7.35 -2.80
CA ASN A 320 3.38 6.34 -1.91
C ASN A 320 2.84 5.15 -2.70
N TRP A 321 2.13 5.39 -3.81
CA TRP A 321 1.67 4.32 -4.71
C TRP A 321 2.86 3.50 -5.22
N LEU A 322 3.90 4.16 -5.72
CA LEU A 322 5.07 3.51 -6.30
C LEU A 322 5.83 2.70 -5.24
N GLY A 323 5.90 3.21 -4.01
CA GLY A 323 6.43 2.52 -2.84
C GLY A 323 5.58 1.31 -2.43
N SER A 324 4.26 1.46 -2.34
CA SER A 324 3.31 0.39 -1.96
C SER A 324 3.34 -0.80 -2.92
N ARG A 325 3.63 -0.56 -4.21
CA ARG A 325 3.79 -1.60 -5.23
C ARG A 325 5.20 -2.19 -5.29
N GLY A 326 6.11 -1.70 -4.45
CA GLY A 326 7.53 -2.07 -4.49
C GLY A 326 8.23 -1.74 -5.80
N ILE A 327 7.61 -0.89 -6.65
CA ILE A 327 8.22 -0.43 -7.91
C ILE A 327 9.51 0.32 -7.58
N SER A 328 9.48 1.14 -6.52
CA SER A 328 10.65 1.75 -5.90
C SER A 328 10.85 1.18 -4.51
N THR A 329 12.08 0.73 -4.29
CA THR A 329 12.55 0.27 -3.00
C THR A 329 13.23 1.39 -2.18
N GLY A 330 13.45 2.57 -2.77
CA GLY A 330 14.21 3.67 -2.15
C GLY A 330 15.56 3.20 -1.59
N TRP A 331 16.00 3.87 -0.52
CA TRP A 331 17.22 3.53 0.20
C TRP A 331 16.93 3.40 1.69
N THR A 332 17.42 2.32 2.29
CA THR A 332 17.39 2.17 3.75
C THR A 332 18.52 3.00 4.35
N ALA A 333 18.17 3.96 5.19
CA ALA A 333 19.11 4.74 5.99
C ALA A 333 19.65 3.91 7.17
N SER A 334 20.71 4.40 7.82
CA SER A 334 21.36 3.69 8.93
C SER A 334 20.46 3.48 10.15
N ASP A 335 19.41 4.29 10.31
CA ASP A 335 18.41 4.18 11.37
C ASP A 335 17.25 3.24 11.01
N GLY A 336 17.32 2.57 9.86
CA GLY A 336 16.27 1.68 9.37
C GLY A 336 15.12 2.39 8.64
N SER A 337 15.08 3.72 8.62
CA SER A 337 14.10 4.47 7.83
C SER A 337 14.38 4.28 6.32
N ARG A 338 13.36 4.47 5.49
CA ARG A 338 13.52 4.43 4.02
C ARG A 338 13.41 5.82 3.45
N ASN A 339 14.34 6.20 2.59
CA ASN A 339 14.31 7.48 1.86
C ASN A 339 13.97 7.23 0.39
N PHE A 340 13.15 8.10 -0.19
CA PHE A 340 12.84 8.13 -1.61
C PHE A 340 13.76 9.06 -2.40
N ASN A 341 14.33 10.09 -1.79
CA ASN A 341 15.12 11.14 -2.43
C ASN A 341 14.41 11.76 -3.66
N PRO A 342 13.27 12.44 -3.49
CA PRO A 342 12.38 12.85 -4.59
C PRO A 342 13.07 13.69 -5.68
N LEU A 343 13.94 14.63 -5.28
CA LEU A 343 14.59 15.58 -6.19
C LEU A 343 15.88 15.05 -6.86
N THR A 344 16.19 13.77 -6.69
CA THR A 344 17.35 13.13 -7.33
C THR A 344 16.99 12.64 -8.73
N ALA A 345 17.86 12.87 -9.71
CA ALA A 345 17.67 12.36 -11.07
C ALA A 345 17.68 10.82 -11.12
N VAL A 346 16.81 10.24 -11.94
CA VAL A 346 16.72 8.79 -12.15
C VAL A 346 17.79 8.35 -13.15
N ALA A 347 18.67 7.43 -12.72
CA ALA A 347 19.60 6.74 -13.61
C ALA A 347 18.86 5.72 -14.49
N ARG A 348 19.41 5.42 -15.67
CA ARG A 348 18.79 4.53 -16.66
C ARG A 348 18.59 3.10 -16.17
N ASP A 349 19.48 2.58 -15.34
CA ASP A 349 19.35 1.27 -14.73
C ASP A 349 18.21 1.21 -13.70
N ALA A 350 18.06 2.25 -12.87
CA ALA A 350 16.96 2.41 -11.94
C ALA A 350 15.62 2.54 -12.68
N MET A 351 15.57 3.28 -13.79
CA MET A 351 14.37 3.33 -14.64
C MET A 351 14.02 1.96 -15.20
N ALA A 352 15.01 1.14 -15.59
CA ALA A 352 14.74 -0.24 -16.04
C ALA A 352 14.12 -1.08 -14.93
N ALA A 353 14.64 -0.97 -13.71
CA ALA A 353 14.08 -1.65 -12.55
C ALA A 353 12.64 -1.22 -12.27
N PHE A 354 12.35 0.08 -12.36
CA PHE A 354 11.01 0.61 -12.15
C PHE A 354 10.04 0.12 -13.22
N MET A 355 10.39 0.19 -14.50
CA MET A 355 9.52 -0.26 -15.60
C MET A 355 9.27 -1.78 -15.54
N TYR A 356 10.28 -2.58 -15.23
CA TYR A 356 10.09 -4.02 -15.09
C TYR A 356 9.13 -4.37 -13.94
N ARG A 357 9.26 -3.69 -12.78
CA ARG A 357 8.36 -3.90 -11.64
C ARG A 357 6.96 -3.34 -11.88
N LEU A 358 6.85 -2.22 -12.58
CA LEU A 358 5.59 -1.64 -13.02
C LEU A 358 4.77 -2.64 -13.84
N MET A 359 5.45 -3.47 -14.63
CA MET A 359 4.82 -4.52 -15.45
C MET A 359 4.59 -5.84 -14.69
N GLY A 360 4.59 -5.83 -13.35
CA GLY A 360 4.35 -7.04 -12.55
C GLY A 360 5.57 -7.96 -12.41
N SER A 361 6.77 -7.51 -12.79
CA SER A 361 8.00 -8.33 -12.72
C SER A 361 7.90 -9.65 -13.49
N PRO A 362 7.53 -9.63 -14.78
CA PRO A 362 7.21 -10.84 -15.54
C PRO A 362 8.37 -11.85 -15.54
N ALA A 363 8.05 -13.15 -15.49
CA ALA A 363 9.03 -14.21 -15.51
C ALA A 363 9.96 -14.05 -16.73
N PHE A 364 11.27 -13.96 -16.48
CA PHE A 364 12.24 -13.65 -17.52
C PHE A 364 13.62 -14.18 -17.12
N THR A 365 14.26 -14.89 -18.05
CA THR A 365 15.63 -15.39 -17.90
C THR A 365 16.56 -14.48 -18.71
N PRO A 366 17.47 -13.72 -18.08
CA PRO A 366 18.36 -12.85 -18.82
C PRO A 366 19.38 -13.66 -19.64
N PRO A 367 19.84 -13.14 -20.78
CA PRO A 367 20.80 -13.84 -21.64
C PRO A 367 22.15 -14.00 -20.91
N ALA A 368 22.86 -15.11 -21.21
CA ALA A 368 24.18 -15.37 -20.65
C ALA A 368 25.25 -14.35 -21.09
N THR A 369 25.03 -13.69 -22.22
CA THR A 369 25.87 -12.60 -22.74
C THR A 369 25.05 -11.33 -22.85
N SER A 370 25.60 -10.21 -22.39
CA SER A 370 24.91 -8.94 -22.43
C SER A 370 24.73 -8.44 -23.86
N PRO A 371 23.52 -7.93 -24.22
CA PRO A 371 23.32 -7.21 -25.48
C PRO A 371 23.97 -5.83 -25.49
N PHE A 372 24.48 -5.36 -24.34
CA PHE A 372 25.18 -4.08 -24.19
C PHE A 372 26.60 -4.29 -23.67
N THR A 373 27.58 -3.70 -24.34
CA THR A 373 29.01 -3.86 -24.01
C THR A 373 29.40 -3.24 -22.67
N ASP A 374 28.62 -2.29 -22.16
CA ASP A 374 28.84 -1.57 -20.91
C ASP A 374 27.95 -2.04 -19.74
N VAL A 375 27.26 -3.16 -19.91
CA VAL A 375 26.45 -3.78 -18.83
C VAL A 375 26.96 -5.17 -18.53
N ALA A 376 27.61 -5.33 -17.38
CA ALA A 376 28.06 -6.62 -16.89
C ALA A 376 26.88 -7.48 -16.40
N THR A 377 27.00 -8.80 -16.52
CA THR A 377 25.97 -9.77 -16.09
C THR A 377 25.74 -9.79 -14.57
N ASN A 378 26.69 -9.26 -13.79
CA ASN A 378 26.57 -9.07 -12.34
C ASN A 378 26.00 -7.69 -11.95
N ASN A 379 25.59 -6.84 -12.91
CA ASN A 379 24.90 -5.60 -12.60
C ASN A 379 23.59 -5.92 -11.85
N PRO A 380 23.26 -5.21 -10.76
CA PRO A 380 22.07 -5.50 -9.94
C PRO A 380 20.75 -5.39 -10.72
N PHE A 381 20.74 -4.66 -11.83
CA PHE A 381 19.59 -4.48 -12.72
C PHE A 381 19.78 -5.13 -14.09
N TYR A 382 20.75 -6.06 -14.25
CA TYR A 382 21.02 -6.75 -15.52
C TYR A 382 19.76 -7.41 -16.11
N LYS A 383 18.99 -8.10 -15.26
CA LYS A 383 17.73 -8.74 -15.65
C LYS A 383 16.75 -7.73 -16.26
N GLN A 384 16.57 -6.58 -15.61
CA GLN A 384 15.58 -5.59 -16.00
C GLN A 384 16.03 -4.80 -17.24
N ILE A 385 17.32 -4.48 -17.33
CA ILE A 385 17.91 -3.81 -18.51
C ILE A 385 17.75 -4.71 -19.75
N THR A 386 18.08 -5.99 -19.64
CA THR A 386 17.97 -6.93 -20.77
C THR A 386 16.53 -7.27 -21.12
N TRP A 387 15.63 -7.33 -20.14
CA TRP A 387 14.20 -7.43 -20.40
C TRP A 387 13.68 -6.27 -21.25
N LEU A 388 14.04 -5.02 -20.90
CA LEU A 388 13.66 -3.86 -21.72
C LEU A 388 14.22 -3.92 -23.14
N ALA A 389 15.45 -4.40 -23.31
CA ALA A 389 16.07 -4.49 -24.62
C ALA A 389 15.41 -5.53 -25.52
N ILE A 390 15.16 -6.73 -24.99
CA ILE A 390 14.56 -7.83 -25.75
C ILE A 390 13.10 -7.51 -26.14
N ASN A 391 12.36 -6.80 -25.29
CA ASN A 391 11.00 -6.34 -25.59
C ASN A 391 10.98 -5.06 -26.44
N GLY A 392 12.13 -4.58 -26.92
CA GLY A 392 12.22 -3.41 -27.79
C GLY A 392 11.91 -2.08 -27.11
N ILE A 393 11.80 -2.05 -25.78
CA ILE A 393 11.51 -0.84 -25.00
C ILE A 393 12.75 0.06 -24.93
N SER A 394 13.92 -0.55 -24.70
CA SER A 394 15.23 0.13 -24.78
C SER A 394 15.98 -0.28 -26.03
N THR A 395 16.57 0.70 -26.73
CA THR A 395 17.39 0.45 -27.94
C THR A 395 18.89 0.67 -27.71
N GLY A 396 19.27 1.24 -26.57
CA GLY A 396 20.63 1.71 -26.29
C GLY A 396 21.15 2.73 -27.31
N TRP A 397 22.47 2.92 -27.33
CA TRP A 397 23.20 3.65 -28.36
C TRP A 397 23.96 2.67 -29.23
N THR A 398 23.91 2.86 -30.55
CA THR A 398 24.85 2.21 -31.46
C THR A 398 26.13 3.03 -31.47
N GLU A 399 27.25 2.41 -31.10
CA GLU A 399 28.57 3.01 -31.17
C GLU A 399 29.14 2.89 -32.59
N SER A 400 30.25 3.58 -32.87
CA SER A 400 30.85 3.64 -34.21
C SER A 400 31.28 2.28 -34.79
N ASP A 401 31.58 1.32 -33.92
CA ASP A 401 31.96 -0.06 -34.27
C ASP A 401 30.75 -1.00 -34.44
N GLY A 402 29.53 -0.47 -34.35
CA GLY A 402 28.29 -1.24 -34.42
C GLY A 402 27.88 -1.89 -33.09
N SER A 403 28.72 -1.82 -32.06
CA SER A 403 28.37 -2.30 -30.72
C SER A 403 27.27 -1.46 -30.09
N LYS A 404 26.63 -1.99 -29.05
CA LYS A 404 25.54 -1.33 -28.35
C LYS A 404 25.93 -1.01 -26.91
N THR A 405 25.67 0.22 -26.45
CA THR A 405 25.80 0.60 -25.02
C THR A 405 24.45 0.98 -24.43
N TYR A 406 24.27 0.77 -23.12
CA TYR A 406 23.08 1.13 -22.35
C TYR A 406 23.26 2.36 -21.46
N ARG A 407 24.49 2.68 -21.07
CA ARG A 407 24.88 3.79 -20.19
C ARG A 407 24.10 3.78 -18.87
N PRO A 408 24.21 2.71 -18.05
CA PRO A 408 23.30 2.44 -16.93
C PRO A 408 23.22 3.58 -15.91
N TYR A 409 24.34 4.24 -15.61
CA TYR A 409 24.42 5.28 -14.59
C TYR A 409 24.12 6.69 -15.10
N LEU A 410 23.85 6.86 -16.40
CA LEU A 410 23.47 8.15 -16.96
C LEU A 410 22.04 8.49 -16.53
N ALA A 411 21.79 9.76 -16.19
CA ALA A 411 20.45 10.25 -15.92
C ALA A 411 19.55 10.12 -17.16
N VAL A 412 18.29 9.78 -16.94
CA VAL A 412 17.27 9.73 -18.00
C VAL A 412 16.73 11.13 -18.25
N ASN A 413 16.91 11.64 -19.46
CA ASN A 413 16.23 12.86 -19.89
C ASN A 413 14.75 12.59 -20.22
N ARG A 414 13.93 13.64 -20.13
CA ARG A 414 12.47 13.55 -20.33
C ARG A 414 12.09 13.01 -21.71
N ASP A 415 12.79 13.42 -22.76
CA ASP A 415 12.59 12.92 -24.12
C ASP A 415 12.83 11.41 -24.25
N ALA A 416 13.92 10.92 -23.65
CA ALA A 416 14.21 9.50 -23.59
C ALA A 416 13.12 8.78 -22.81
N MET A 417 12.73 9.26 -21.61
CA MET A 417 11.63 8.68 -20.84
C MET A 417 10.35 8.55 -21.70
N ALA A 418 10.05 9.52 -22.57
CA ALA A 418 8.88 9.47 -23.43
C ALA A 418 8.95 8.33 -24.42
N ALA A 419 10.15 8.10 -24.99
CA ALA A 419 10.40 6.96 -25.85
C ALA A 419 10.23 5.62 -25.12
N PHE A 420 10.73 5.50 -23.89
CA PHE A 420 10.55 4.28 -23.09
C PHE A 420 9.06 4.01 -22.82
N MET A 421 8.31 4.99 -22.32
CA MET A 421 6.88 4.78 -21.97
C MET A 421 6.02 4.51 -23.20
N TYR A 422 6.26 5.18 -24.32
CA TYR A 422 5.54 4.91 -25.57
C TYR A 422 5.75 3.47 -26.04
N ARG A 423 7.00 2.98 -25.99
CA ARG A 423 7.32 1.60 -26.39
C ARG A 423 6.81 0.57 -25.38
N LEU A 424 6.83 0.91 -24.09
CA LEU A 424 6.24 0.08 -23.03
C LEU A 424 4.74 -0.15 -23.28
N ALA A 425 4.02 0.86 -23.76
CA ALA A 425 2.61 0.75 -24.18
C ALA A 425 2.40 0.00 -25.51
N GLY A 426 3.42 -0.69 -26.04
CA GLY A 426 3.32 -1.40 -27.31
C GLY A 426 3.41 -0.51 -28.55
N SER A 427 3.91 0.73 -28.42
CA SER A 427 4.05 1.69 -29.52
C SER A 427 2.73 1.95 -30.27
N PRO A 428 1.65 2.36 -29.57
CA PRO A 428 0.32 2.48 -30.15
C PRO A 428 0.30 3.42 -31.36
N ALA A 429 -0.57 3.14 -32.34
CA ALA A 429 -0.75 4.02 -33.49
C ALA A 429 -1.11 5.44 -33.02
N PHE A 430 -0.30 6.42 -33.41
CA PHE A 430 -0.48 7.81 -33.00
C PHE A 430 0.05 8.75 -34.08
N THR A 431 -0.75 9.74 -34.44
CA THR A 431 -0.38 10.81 -35.37
C THR A 431 -0.07 12.05 -34.56
N ALA A 432 1.19 12.47 -34.58
CA ALA A 432 1.61 13.69 -33.89
C ALA A 432 0.97 14.93 -34.54
N PRO A 433 0.57 15.94 -33.77
CA PRO A 433 -0.04 17.15 -34.31
C PRO A 433 0.94 17.90 -35.23
N ALA A 434 0.43 18.65 -36.20
CA ALA A 434 1.27 19.46 -37.09
C ALA A 434 1.91 20.66 -36.36
N THR A 435 1.34 21.08 -35.24
CA THR A 435 1.87 22.12 -34.36
C THR A 435 2.13 21.53 -32.99
N SER A 436 3.31 21.80 -32.43
CA SER A 436 3.68 21.31 -31.10
C SER A 436 2.76 21.87 -30.02
N PRO A 437 2.25 21.01 -29.11
CA PRO A 437 1.59 21.49 -27.89
C PRO A 437 2.59 22.08 -26.89
N PHE A 438 3.89 21.91 -27.10
CA PHE A 438 4.96 22.46 -26.27
C PHE A 438 5.84 23.42 -27.08
N THR A 439 6.02 24.64 -26.58
CA THR A 439 6.76 25.71 -27.28
C THR A 439 8.25 25.41 -27.43
N ASP A 440 8.80 24.52 -26.61
CA ASP A 440 10.22 24.13 -26.59
C ASP A 440 10.50 22.76 -27.24
N VAL A 441 9.53 22.21 -27.97
CA VAL A 441 9.70 20.96 -28.71
C VAL A 441 9.40 21.19 -30.19
N ALA A 442 10.45 21.18 -31.00
CA ALA A 442 10.33 21.27 -32.45
C ALA A 442 9.78 19.96 -33.05
N THR A 443 9.05 20.05 -34.17
CA THR A 443 8.41 18.90 -34.83
C THR A 443 9.40 17.93 -35.46
N ASP A 444 10.66 18.35 -35.66
CA ASP A 444 11.79 17.53 -36.12
C ASP A 444 12.58 16.89 -34.97
N ASN A 445 12.17 17.11 -33.71
CA ASN A 445 12.77 16.43 -32.57
C ASN A 445 12.63 14.89 -32.73
N PRO A 446 13.71 14.10 -32.52
CA PRO A 446 13.67 12.64 -32.71
C PRO A 446 12.59 11.91 -31.91
N PHE A 447 12.16 12.50 -30.79
CA PHE A 447 11.12 11.97 -29.91
C PHE A 447 9.83 12.79 -29.92
N TYR A 448 9.63 13.68 -30.92
CA TYR A 448 8.45 14.54 -31.01
C TYR A 448 7.14 13.74 -30.92
N LYS A 449 7.05 12.63 -31.66
CA LYS A 449 5.89 11.74 -31.64
C LYS A 449 5.61 11.18 -30.24
N GLN A 450 6.64 10.74 -29.53
CA GLN A 450 6.51 10.12 -28.22
C GLN A 450 6.19 11.16 -27.14
N ILE A 451 6.82 12.33 -27.19
CA ILE A 451 6.53 13.45 -26.29
C ILE A 451 5.07 13.90 -26.43
N THR A 452 4.60 14.08 -27.67
CA THR A 452 3.22 14.52 -27.93
C THR A 452 2.18 13.44 -27.64
N TRP A 453 2.50 12.15 -27.90
CA TRP A 453 1.66 11.04 -27.46
C TRP A 453 1.49 11.00 -25.94
N LEU A 454 2.59 11.22 -25.21
CA LEU A 454 2.61 11.15 -23.76
C LEU A 454 1.81 12.29 -23.12
N ALA A 455 1.79 13.46 -23.76
CA ALA A 455 0.91 14.56 -23.40
C ALA A 455 -0.56 14.29 -23.75
N ASN A 456 -0.83 13.80 -24.97
CA ASN A 456 -2.18 13.46 -25.42
C ASN A 456 -2.82 12.35 -24.55
N SER A 457 -2.00 11.41 -24.08
CA SER A 457 -2.42 10.33 -23.19
C SER A 457 -2.52 10.77 -21.73
N GLY A 458 -2.38 12.06 -21.40
CA GLY A 458 -2.50 12.55 -20.02
C GLY A 458 -1.36 12.16 -19.07
N ILE A 459 -0.31 11.49 -19.55
CA ILE A 459 0.83 11.08 -18.72
C ILE A 459 1.71 12.30 -18.38
N SER A 460 1.96 13.20 -19.34
CA SER A 460 2.69 14.46 -19.12
C SER A 460 1.79 15.67 -19.25
N THR A 461 1.88 16.56 -18.27
CA THR A 461 1.23 17.87 -18.28
C THR A 461 2.13 19.00 -18.76
N GLY A 462 3.45 18.75 -18.84
CA GLY A 462 4.46 19.80 -19.01
C GLY A 462 4.45 20.84 -17.89
N TRP A 463 5.09 21.98 -18.13
CA TRP A 463 5.00 23.17 -17.27
C TRP A 463 4.15 24.22 -17.94
N THR A 464 3.26 24.84 -17.16
CA THR A 464 2.61 26.10 -17.58
C THR A 464 3.56 27.24 -17.30
N GLU A 465 3.93 27.97 -18.33
CA GLU A 465 4.73 29.19 -18.20
C GLU A 465 3.85 30.38 -17.84
N SER A 466 4.46 31.51 -17.49
CA SER A 466 3.75 32.71 -17.03
C SER A 466 2.79 33.32 -18.07
N ASP A 467 3.03 33.08 -19.35
CA ASP A 467 2.19 33.50 -20.48
C ASP A 467 1.08 32.49 -20.83
N GLY A 468 0.94 31.41 -20.05
CA GLY A 468 -0.01 30.33 -20.29
C GLY A 468 0.45 29.29 -21.31
N SER A 469 1.59 29.49 -21.97
CA SER A 469 2.18 28.49 -22.86
C SER A 469 2.68 27.27 -22.08
N LYS A 470 2.92 26.16 -22.80
CA LYS A 470 3.38 24.91 -22.21
C LYS A 470 4.80 24.59 -22.68
N THR A 471 5.67 24.17 -21.75
CA THR A 471 6.98 23.59 -22.09
C THR A 471 7.08 22.14 -21.62
N TYR A 472 7.90 21.34 -22.31
CA TYR A 472 8.17 19.94 -21.96
C TYR A 472 9.57 19.71 -21.41
N ARG A 473 10.53 20.60 -21.70
CA ARG A 473 11.93 20.54 -21.25
C ARG A 473 12.60 19.21 -21.61
N PRO A 474 12.67 18.84 -22.90
CA PRO A 474 13.03 17.48 -23.35
C PRO A 474 14.38 16.99 -22.83
N TYR A 475 15.37 17.88 -22.71
CA TYR A 475 16.73 17.53 -22.30
C TYR A 475 16.99 17.65 -20.79
N LEU A 476 15.96 17.98 -20.00
CA LEU A 476 16.06 17.98 -18.55
C LEU A 476 16.01 16.55 -18.03
N ALA A 477 16.87 16.21 -17.08
CA ALA A 477 16.82 14.93 -16.38
C ALA A 477 15.51 14.77 -15.60
N VAL A 478 14.97 13.56 -15.57
CA VAL A 478 13.76 13.23 -14.80
C VAL A 478 14.16 12.94 -13.37
N ASN A 479 13.67 13.76 -12.44
CA ASN A 479 13.77 13.49 -11.01
C ASN A 479 12.79 12.36 -10.60
N ARG A 480 13.09 11.72 -9.46
CA ARG A 480 12.35 10.54 -8.98
C ARG A 480 10.89 10.82 -8.66
N ASP A 481 10.60 12.00 -8.14
CA ASP A 481 9.23 12.50 -7.90
C ASP A 481 8.41 12.58 -9.19
N ALA A 482 8.95 13.23 -10.23
CA ALA A 482 8.34 13.33 -11.54
C ALA A 482 8.22 11.96 -12.22
N MET A 483 9.20 11.07 -12.04
CA MET A 483 9.11 9.69 -12.52
C MET A 483 7.95 8.95 -11.86
N ALA A 484 7.70 9.18 -10.56
CA ALA A 484 6.55 8.58 -9.88
C ALA A 484 5.23 9.03 -10.49
N ALA A 485 5.09 10.33 -10.74
CA ALA A 485 3.91 10.89 -11.41
C ALA A 485 3.68 10.30 -12.81
N PHE A 486 4.76 10.16 -13.60
CA PHE A 486 4.66 9.57 -14.93
C PHE A 486 4.24 8.10 -14.89
N MET A 487 4.83 7.31 -14.00
CA MET A 487 4.52 5.87 -13.86
C MET A 487 3.11 5.63 -13.32
N TYR A 488 2.66 6.45 -12.36
CA TYR A 488 1.31 6.39 -11.84
C TYR A 488 0.29 6.62 -12.96
N ARG A 489 0.42 7.72 -13.70
CA ARG A 489 -0.49 8.06 -14.80
C ARG A 489 -0.41 7.07 -15.95
N TYR A 490 0.78 6.55 -16.25
CA TYR A 490 0.94 5.46 -17.20
C TYR A 490 0.12 4.24 -16.76
N ASN A 491 0.24 3.82 -15.49
CA ASN A 491 -0.52 2.70 -14.97
C ASN A 491 -2.03 2.96 -15.01
N THR A 492 -2.50 4.15 -14.66
CA THR A 492 -3.91 4.51 -14.72
C THR A 492 -4.48 4.35 -16.14
N ASN A 493 -3.67 4.63 -17.17
CA ASN A 493 -4.14 4.63 -18.56
C ASN A 493 -3.89 3.31 -19.31
N PHE A 494 -2.88 2.54 -18.89
CA PHE A 494 -2.40 1.36 -19.63
C PHE A 494 -2.18 0.12 -18.74
N GLY A 495 -2.28 0.23 -17.42
CA GLY A 495 -1.90 -0.82 -16.47
C GLY A 495 -2.83 -2.04 -16.40
N THR A 496 -4.00 -2.00 -17.04
CA THR A 496 -4.97 -3.12 -17.13
C THR A 496 -4.87 -3.89 -18.45
N MET A 497 -3.89 -3.59 -19.31
CA MET A 497 -3.79 -4.16 -20.67
C MET A 497 -2.76 -5.30 -20.80
N HIS A 498 -2.22 -5.84 -19.70
CA HIS A 498 -1.08 -6.76 -19.74
C HIS A 498 -1.28 -8.06 -18.96
#